data_AF-A0A7X2STH4-F1
#
_entry.id   AF-A0A7X2STH4-F1
#
_cell.length_a   1.000
_cell.length_b   1.000
_cell.length_c   1.000
_cell.angle_alpha   90.00
_cell.angle_beta   90.00
_cell.angle_gamma   90.00
#
_symmetry.space_group_name_H-M   'P 1'
#
loop_
_entity.id
_entity.type
_entity.pdbx_description
1 polymer ?
#
loop_
_entity_poly.entity_id
_entity_poly.type
_entity_poly.pdbx_seq_one_letter_code
_entity_poly.pdbx_strand_id
1 'polypeptide(L)'
;NDFIYMLGLYASIYLALGITVGLILYLKSLPKNKIIQWNYLIDVEKLRLMRKYSFFNLFTDVPQVKKKAKRRKYLDWLIPKFKNVYGYLFIRAIIRNGEYSGLYIRLTVIEFIVLLFIPKFWLSLVIGMLFIYLIGFQMLPLYKYFDDNVFVHLYPLETNSKGKEFKNILLALLIINAFLATIAVYIAIPNLLLSGAFLALVLVESILFVYGYANLRLEKS
;
A
#
# COMPACT_ATOMS: atom_id res chain seq x y z
N ASN A 1 3.55 -4.25 85.86
CA ASN A 1 4.19 -4.52 84.56
C ASN A 1 3.49 -5.61 83.77
N ASP A 2 3.14 -6.75 84.37
CA ASP A 2 2.55 -7.91 83.66
C ASP A 2 1.19 -7.64 82.98
N PHE A 3 0.35 -6.80 83.58
CA PHE A 3 -0.95 -6.42 83.00
C PHE A 3 -0.82 -5.64 81.68
N ILE A 4 0.21 -4.80 81.55
CA ILE A 4 0.47 -3.99 80.35
C ILE A 4 0.98 -4.88 79.20
N TYR A 5 1.81 -5.88 79.51
CA TYR A 5 2.29 -6.85 78.52
C TYR A 5 1.17 -7.76 78.00
N MET A 6 0.26 -8.21 78.88
CA MET A 6 -0.92 -8.99 78.48
C MET A 6 -1.84 -8.18 77.55
N LEU A 7 -2.10 -6.92 77.89
CA LEU A 7 -2.95 -6.03 77.06
C LEU A 7 -2.33 -5.78 75.67
N GLY A 8 -1.00 -5.62 75.59
CA GLY A 8 -0.27 -5.50 74.33
C GLY A 8 -0.35 -6.76 73.46
N LEU A 9 -0.27 -7.95 74.07
CA LEU A 9 -0.41 -9.23 73.37
C LEU A 9 -1.80 -9.38 72.75
N TYR A 10 -2.87 -9.13 73.52
CA TYR A 10 -4.23 -9.20 72.99
C TYR A 10 -4.47 -8.17 71.89
N ALA A 11 -4.02 -6.91 72.05
CA ALA A 11 -4.14 -5.88 71.02
C ALA A 11 -3.43 -6.26 69.70
N SER A 12 -2.23 -6.87 69.79
CA SER A 12 -1.48 -7.32 68.62
C SER A 12 -2.20 -8.46 67.86
N ILE A 13 -2.86 -9.36 68.59
CA ILE A 13 -3.61 -10.48 68.02
C ILE A 13 -4.86 -9.97 67.29
N TYR A 14 -5.60 -9.04 67.88
CA TYR A 14 -6.77 -8.45 67.22
C TYR A 14 -6.40 -7.60 66.00
N LEU A 15 -5.26 -6.89 66.04
CA LEU A 15 -4.72 -6.19 64.87
C LEU A 15 -4.33 -7.16 63.76
N ALA A 16 -3.62 -8.25 64.09
CA ALA A 16 -3.25 -9.27 63.12
C ALA A 16 -4.48 -9.93 62.48
N LEU A 17 -5.52 -10.22 63.28
CA LEU A 17 -6.81 -10.71 62.78
C LEU A 17 -7.51 -9.71 61.87
N GLY A 18 -7.55 -8.43 62.24
CA GLY A 18 -8.13 -7.37 61.42
C GLY A 18 -7.43 -7.24 60.05
N ILE A 19 -6.10 -7.27 60.05
CA ILE A 19 -5.29 -7.19 58.83
C ILE A 19 -5.55 -8.41 57.95
N THR A 20 -5.52 -9.62 58.51
CA THR A 20 -5.73 -10.85 57.74
C THR A 20 -7.13 -10.92 57.14
N VAL A 21 -8.17 -10.56 57.90
CA VAL A 21 -9.56 -10.50 57.38
C VAL A 21 -9.69 -9.43 56.29
N GLY A 22 -9.10 -8.25 56.50
CA GLY A 22 -9.08 -7.18 55.48
C GLY A 22 -8.42 -7.61 54.17
N LEU A 23 -7.31 -8.34 54.27
CA LEU A 23 -6.57 -8.86 53.12
C LEU A 23 -7.37 -9.93 52.36
N ILE A 24 -8.09 -10.81 53.08
CA ILE A 24 -8.98 -11.81 52.48
C ILE A 24 -10.16 -11.15 51.76
N LEU A 25 -10.75 -10.10 52.34
CA LEU A 25 -11.85 -9.35 51.72
C LEU A 25 -11.37 -8.59 50.46
N TYR A 26 -10.19 -7.97 50.51
CA TYR A 26 -9.57 -7.32 49.35
C TYR A 26 -9.32 -8.32 48.21
N LEU A 27 -8.73 -9.48 48.52
CA LEU A 27 -8.47 -10.53 47.52
C LEU A 27 -9.75 -11.15 46.94
N LYS A 28 -10.84 -11.21 47.71
CA LYS A 28 -12.16 -11.62 47.22
C LYS A 28 -12.86 -10.55 46.38
N SER A 29 -12.62 -9.27 46.67
CA SER A 29 -13.16 -8.13 45.92
C SER A 29 -12.47 -7.92 44.58
N LEU A 30 -11.25 -8.45 44.41
CA LEU A 30 -10.61 -8.50 43.10
C LEU A 30 -11.46 -9.32 42.13
N PRO A 31 -11.84 -8.76 40.97
CA PRO A 31 -12.65 -9.46 39.99
C PRO A 31 -11.87 -10.67 39.46
N LYS A 32 -12.27 -11.87 39.88
CA LYS A 32 -11.68 -13.16 39.48
C LYS A 32 -11.81 -13.45 37.97
N ASN A 33 -12.61 -12.66 37.25
CA ASN A 33 -12.89 -12.79 35.82
C ASN A 33 -12.27 -11.67 34.98
N LYS A 34 -11.00 -11.30 35.21
CA LYS A 34 -10.20 -10.77 34.10
C LYS A 34 -9.86 -11.94 33.20
N ILE A 35 -10.81 -12.37 32.38
CA ILE A 35 -10.54 -13.28 31.26
C ILE A 35 -9.58 -12.51 30.37
N ILE A 36 -8.29 -12.80 30.54
CA ILE A 36 -7.23 -12.25 29.71
C ILE A 36 -7.60 -12.70 28.30
N GLN A 37 -8.00 -11.75 27.46
CA GLN A 37 -8.32 -12.02 26.07
C GLN A 37 -7.00 -12.32 25.35
N TRP A 38 -6.49 -13.54 25.51
CA TRP A 38 -5.20 -13.97 24.97
C TRP A 38 -5.10 -13.71 23.48
N ASN A 39 -6.19 -13.93 22.74
CA ASN A 39 -6.26 -13.60 21.32
C ASN A 39 -6.01 -12.11 21.04
N TYR A 40 -6.60 -11.22 21.85
CA TYR A 40 -6.37 -9.78 21.75
C TYR A 40 -4.92 -9.41 22.08
N LEU A 41 -4.35 -9.97 23.15
CA LEU A 41 -2.95 -9.72 23.52
C LEU A 41 -1.97 -10.24 22.47
N ILE A 42 -2.24 -11.41 21.89
CA ILE A 42 -1.45 -11.98 20.79
C ILE A 42 -1.50 -11.07 19.56
N ASP A 43 -2.68 -10.54 19.22
CA ASP A 43 -2.82 -9.64 18.08
C ASP A 43 -2.12 -8.29 18.32
N VAL A 44 -2.21 -7.74 19.53
CA VAL A 44 -1.46 -6.54 19.94
C VAL A 44 0.04 -6.77 19.86
N GLU A 45 0.55 -7.92 20.33
CA GLU A 45 1.98 -8.21 20.28
C GLU A 45 2.45 -8.44 18.83
N LYS A 46 1.65 -9.10 17.99
CA LYS A 46 1.94 -9.22 16.54
C LYS A 46 2.04 -7.84 15.87
N LEU A 47 1.14 -6.91 16.19
CA LEU A 47 1.20 -5.54 15.68
C LEU A 47 2.47 -4.82 16.15
N ARG A 48 2.87 -5.00 17.40
CA ARG A 48 4.09 -4.42 17.98
C ARG A 48 5.36 -4.97 17.31
N LEU A 49 5.43 -6.28 17.12
CA LEU A 49 6.54 -6.96 16.44
C LEU A 49 6.65 -6.53 14.98
N MET A 50 5.52 -6.44 14.25
CA MET A 50 5.53 -5.93 12.88
C MET A 50 6.12 -4.52 12.78
N ARG A 51 5.82 -3.63 13.72
CA ARG A 51 6.40 -2.27 13.73
C ARG A 51 7.93 -2.30 13.88
N LYS A 52 8.45 -3.15 14.78
CA LYS A 52 9.91 -3.33 14.94
C LYS A 52 10.54 -3.92 13.68
N TYR A 53 9.95 -4.96 13.11
CA TYR A 53 10.48 -5.58 11.91
C TYR A 53 10.44 -4.64 10.70
N SER A 54 9.40 -3.81 10.56
CA SER A 54 9.36 -2.77 9.51
C SER A 54 10.45 -1.72 9.66
N PHE A 55 10.90 -1.40 10.88
CA PHE A 55 12.05 -0.52 11.10
C PHE A 55 13.36 -1.18 10.67
N PHE A 56 13.58 -2.44 11.05
CA PHE A 56 14.78 -3.17 10.61
C PHE A 56 14.84 -3.39 9.10
N ASN A 57 13.67 -3.57 8.46
CA ASN A 57 13.56 -3.68 7.01
C ASN A 57 14.00 -2.42 6.23
N LEU A 58 14.26 -1.29 6.91
CA LEU A 58 14.85 -0.11 6.30
C LEU A 58 16.37 -0.24 6.10
N PHE A 59 17.01 -1.12 6.86
CA PHE A 59 18.46 -1.31 6.86
C PHE A 59 18.87 -2.67 6.28
N THR A 60 18.08 -3.71 6.57
CA THR A 60 18.34 -5.07 6.12
C THR A 60 17.03 -5.79 5.87
N ASP A 61 16.92 -6.55 4.78
CA ASP A 61 15.71 -7.30 4.48
C ASP A 61 15.50 -8.41 5.53
N VAL A 62 14.43 -8.29 6.33
CA VAL A 62 14.13 -9.23 7.41
C VAL A 62 13.07 -10.23 6.91
N PRO A 63 13.35 -11.54 6.89
CA PRO A 63 12.45 -12.56 6.30
C PRO A 63 11.08 -12.67 7.01
N GLN A 64 10.95 -12.12 8.22
CA GLN A 64 9.72 -12.11 9.02
C GLN A 64 8.73 -11.01 8.57
N VAL A 65 9.16 -9.99 7.79
CA VAL A 65 8.27 -8.97 7.22
C VAL A 65 7.70 -9.47 5.89
N LYS A 66 6.67 -10.31 5.94
CA LYS A 66 5.88 -10.56 4.74
C LYS A 66 5.04 -9.32 4.44
N LYS A 67 5.40 -8.58 3.38
CA LYS A 67 4.60 -7.46 2.83
C LYS A 67 3.15 -7.94 2.65
N LYS A 68 2.28 -7.58 3.59
CA LYS A 68 0.90 -8.07 3.61
C LYS A 68 0.10 -7.27 2.59
N ALA A 69 -0.29 -7.90 1.47
CA ALA A 69 -1.21 -7.30 0.52
C ALA A 69 -2.55 -7.00 1.22
N LYS A 70 -2.85 -5.72 1.47
CA LYS A 70 -4.10 -5.29 2.12
C LYS A 70 -5.25 -5.36 1.11
N ARG A 71 -6.28 -6.16 1.40
CA ARG A 71 -7.48 -6.28 0.56
C ARG A 71 -8.26 -4.96 0.53
N ARG A 72 -8.41 -4.34 -0.64
CA ARG A 72 -9.22 -3.13 -0.86
C ARG A 72 -10.48 -3.47 -1.64
N LYS A 73 -11.59 -3.76 -0.93
CA LYS A 73 -12.89 -4.11 -1.54
C LYS A 73 -13.46 -3.04 -2.48
N TYR A 74 -13.07 -1.77 -2.34
CA TYR A 74 -13.62 -0.67 -3.15
C TYR A 74 -13.09 -0.62 -4.59
N LEU A 75 -12.05 -1.39 -4.95
CA LEU A 75 -11.56 -1.48 -6.33
C LEU A 75 -12.04 -2.76 -7.05
N ASP A 76 -12.79 -3.63 -6.37
CA ASP A 76 -13.27 -4.89 -6.96
C ASP A 76 -14.26 -4.64 -8.12
N TRP A 77 -14.93 -3.48 -8.17
CA TRP A 77 -15.87 -3.10 -9.25
C TRP A 77 -15.17 -2.79 -10.58
N LEU A 78 -13.88 -2.43 -10.55
CA LEU A 78 -13.13 -1.99 -11.71
C LEU A 78 -12.46 -3.16 -12.44
N ILE A 79 -12.69 -4.40 -12.01
CA ILE A 79 -12.12 -5.61 -12.62
C ILE A 79 -13.07 -6.06 -13.73
N PRO A 80 -12.76 -5.81 -15.02
CA PRO A 80 -13.62 -6.26 -16.09
C PRO A 80 -13.47 -7.78 -16.24
N LYS A 81 -14.54 -8.45 -16.63
CA LYS A 81 -14.50 -9.89 -17.00
C LYS A 81 -13.79 -10.04 -18.34
N PHE A 82 -12.47 -9.88 -18.36
CA PHE A 82 -11.67 -10.08 -19.58
C PHE A 82 -11.57 -11.56 -19.92
N LYS A 83 -11.61 -11.85 -21.23
CA LYS A 83 -11.42 -13.21 -21.78
C LYS A 83 -9.96 -13.69 -21.70
N ASN A 84 -8.98 -12.78 -21.65
CA ASN A 84 -7.55 -13.10 -21.57
C ASN A 84 -7.03 -13.12 -20.13
N VAL A 85 -6.42 -14.24 -19.75
CA VAL A 85 -5.95 -14.53 -18.38
C VAL A 85 -4.84 -13.59 -17.93
N TYR A 86 -3.90 -13.22 -18.82
CA TYR A 86 -2.83 -12.27 -18.49
C TYR A 86 -3.38 -10.86 -18.23
N GLY A 87 -4.28 -10.38 -19.10
CA GLY A 87 -4.86 -9.05 -18.93
C GLY A 87 -5.58 -8.92 -17.58
N TYR A 88 -6.34 -9.97 -17.23
CA TYR A 88 -6.99 -10.08 -15.93
C TYR A 88 -5.99 -10.13 -14.77
N LEU A 89 -4.91 -10.92 -14.86
CA LEU A 89 -3.88 -11.02 -13.82
C LEU A 89 -3.16 -9.70 -13.57
N PHE A 90 -2.76 -8.99 -14.63
CA PHE A 90 -2.07 -7.72 -14.52
C PHE A 90 -2.97 -6.63 -13.94
N ILE A 91 -4.20 -6.48 -14.43
CA ILE A 91 -5.17 -5.52 -13.87
C ILE A 91 -5.44 -5.85 -12.40
N ARG A 92 -5.65 -7.13 -12.09
CA ARG A 92 -5.89 -7.57 -10.72
C ARG A 92 -4.68 -7.35 -9.82
N ALA A 93 -3.45 -7.45 -10.31
CA ALA A 93 -2.27 -7.10 -9.51
C ALA A 93 -2.11 -5.60 -9.37
N ILE A 94 -2.36 -4.80 -10.41
CA ILE A 94 -2.33 -3.34 -10.27
C ILE A 94 -3.39 -2.90 -9.25
N ILE A 95 -4.58 -3.49 -9.26
CA ILE A 95 -5.66 -3.15 -8.31
C ILE A 95 -5.38 -3.68 -6.89
N ARG A 96 -4.92 -4.94 -6.77
CA ARG A 96 -4.81 -5.66 -5.49
C ARG A 96 -3.44 -5.48 -4.81
N ASN A 97 -2.39 -5.21 -5.57
CA ASN A 97 -1.04 -5.03 -5.07
C ASN A 97 -0.83 -3.55 -4.71
N GLY A 98 -1.16 -3.22 -3.44
CA GLY A 98 -1.26 -1.85 -2.96
C GLY A 98 0.03 -1.03 -3.01
N GLU A 99 1.18 -1.65 -3.26
CA GLU A 99 2.46 -0.94 -3.44
C GLU A 99 2.50 -0.22 -4.80
N TYR A 100 2.28 -0.94 -5.90
CA TYR A 100 2.29 -0.35 -7.25
C TYR A 100 1.07 0.55 -7.51
N SER A 101 -0.10 0.15 -7.02
CA SER A 101 -1.33 0.96 -7.11
C SER A 101 -1.22 2.26 -6.31
N GLY A 102 -0.68 2.16 -5.09
CA GLY A 102 -0.46 3.30 -4.21
C GLY A 102 0.66 4.21 -4.71
N LEU A 103 1.64 3.68 -5.43
CA LEU A 103 2.69 4.45 -6.09
C LEU A 103 2.11 5.24 -7.26
N TYR A 104 1.40 4.56 -8.18
CA TYR A 104 0.71 5.20 -9.30
C TYR A 104 -0.18 6.35 -8.88
N ILE A 105 -1.12 6.08 -7.98
CA ILE A 105 -2.12 7.08 -7.53
C ILE A 105 -1.41 8.29 -6.93
N ARG A 106 -0.34 8.09 -6.15
CA ARG A 106 0.43 9.21 -5.57
C ARG A 106 1.04 10.09 -6.65
N LEU A 107 1.68 9.50 -7.65
CA LEU A 107 2.28 10.28 -8.74
C LEU A 107 1.24 10.97 -9.60
N THR A 108 0.15 10.29 -9.96
CA THR A 108 -0.95 10.91 -10.70
C THR A 108 -1.55 12.10 -9.95
N VAL A 109 -1.72 12.00 -8.63
CA VAL A 109 -2.23 13.10 -7.80
C VAL A 109 -1.22 14.26 -7.76
N ILE A 110 0.07 13.98 -7.61
CA ILE A 110 1.12 15.00 -7.63
C ILE A 110 1.19 15.68 -9.00
N GLU A 111 1.19 14.92 -10.09
CA GLU A 111 1.15 15.41 -11.46
C GLU A 111 -0.04 16.36 -11.66
N PHE A 112 -1.24 15.90 -11.27
CA PHE A 112 -2.46 16.70 -11.38
C PHE A 112 -2.34 18.02 -10.63
N ILE A 113 -1.91 17.98 -9.36
CA ILE A 113 -1.75 19.20 -8.54
C ILE A 113 -0.70 20.13 -9.15
N VAL A 114 0.45 19.61 -9.58
CA VAL A 114 1.54 20.41 -10.16
C VAL A 114 1.05 21.11 -11.43
N LEU A 115 0.37 20.41 -12.33
CA LEU A 115 -0.12 20.98 -13.59
C LEU A 115 -1.18 22.07 -13.37
N LEU A 116 -1.95 22.03 -12.29
CA LEU A 116 -2.92 23.09 -11.96
C LEU A 116 -2.26 24.45 -11.70
N PHE A 117 -1.05 24.46 -11.14
CA PHE A 117 -0.34 25.71 -10.78
C PHE A 117 0.50 26.29 -11.92
N ILE A 118 0.47 25.69 -13.12
CA ILE A 118 1.33 26.08 -14.23
C ILE A 118 0.50 26.76 -15.33
N PRO A 119 0.57 28.10 -15.45
CA PRO A 119 -0.21 28.84 -16.44
C PRO A 119 0.45 28.87 -17.84
N LYS A 120 1.61 28.23 -18.03
CA LYS A 120 2.37 28.25 -19.30
C LYS A 120 2.32 26.91 -20.01
N PHE A 121 1.74 26.87 -21.22
CA PHE A 121 1.59 25.65 -22.03
C PHE A 121 2.88 24.85 -22.20
N TRP A 122 3.98 25.49 -22.64
CA TRP A 122 5.26 24.78 -22.87
C TRP A 122 5.80 24.13 -21.59
N LEU A 123 5.63 24.80 -20.45
CA LEU A 123 6.10 24.28 -19.16
C LEU A 123 5.22 23.12 -18.69
N SER A 124 3.89 23.24 -18.82
CA SER A 124 2.95 22.15 -18.55
C SER A 124 3.24 20.94 -19.43
N LEU A 125 3.57 21.15 -20.72
CA LEU A 125 3.93 20.10 -21.66
C LEU A 125 5.17 19.33 -21.18
N VAL A 126 6.29 20.02 -20.95
CA VAL A 126 7.53 19.38 -20.50
C VAL A 126 7.34 18.60 -19.19
N ILE A 127 6.56 19.15 -18.26
CA ILE A 127 6.30 18.51 -16.98
C ILE A 127 5.37 17.31 -17.13
N GLY A 128 4.29 17.42 -17.91
CA GLY A 128 3.39 16.30 -18.20
C GLY A 128 4.14 15.14 -18.85
N MET A 129 5.01 15.45 -19.82
CA MET A 129 5.86 14.45 -20.46
C MET A 129 6.78 13.74 -19.45
N LEU A 130 7.43 14.52 -18.59
CA LEU A 130 8.27 13.99 -17.51
C LEU A 130 7.50 13.08 -16.55
N PHE A 131 6.27 13.44 -16.15
CA PHE A 131 5.47 12.59 -15.27
C PHE A 131 5.04 11.29 -15.94
N ILE A 132 4.65 11.32 -17.21
CA ILE A 132 4.33 10.12 -17.99
C ILE A 132 5.53 9.19 -18.06
N TYR A 133 6.71 9.72 -18.34
CA TYR A 133 7.96 8.97 -18.34
C TYR A 133 8.22 8.32 -16.97
N LEU A 134 8.09 9.08 -15.88
CA LEU A 134 8.30 8.58 -14.52
C LEU A 134 7.30 7.47 -14.16
N ILE A 135 6.02 7.65 -14.46
CA ILE A 135 4.97 6.67 -14.17
C ILE A 135 5.20 5.40 -14.98
N GLY A 136 5.51 5.55 -16.28
CA GLY A 136 5.87 4.43 -17.14
C GLY A 136 7.08 3.67 -16.59
N PHE A 137 8.15 4.39 -16.22
CA PHE A 137 9.37 3.82 -15.67
C PHE A 137 9.13 3.05 -14.37
N GLN A 138 8.27 3.56 -13.49
CA GLN A 138 7.94 2.91 -12.23
C GLN A 138 7.00 1.71 -12.39
N MET A 139 6.28 1.62 -13.49
CA MET A 139 5.44 0.46 -13.82
C MET A 139 6.22 -0.67 -14.50
N LEU A 140 7.36 -0.39 -15.14
CA LEU A 140 8.22 -1.41 -15.75
C LEU A 140 8.64 -2.55 -14.78
N PRO A 141 9.07 -2.28 -13.54
CA PRO A 141 9.37 -3.33 -12.55
C PRO A 141 8.22 -4.30 -12.28
N LEU A 142 6.97 -3.88 -12.51
CA LEU A 142 5.81 -4.77 -12.36
C LEU A 142 5.88 -5.97 -13.31
N TYR A 143 6.49 -5.82 -14.48
CA TYR A 143 6.68 -6.93 -15.42
C TYR A 143 7.46 -8.09 -14.77
N LYS A 144 8.57 -7.77 -14.09
CA LYS A 144 9.45 -8.74 -13.43
C LYS A 144 8.89 -9.27 -12.11
N TYR A 145 8.08 -8.47 -11.40
CA TYR A 145 7.42 -8.91 -10.17
C TYR A 145 6.55 -10.17 -10.34
N PHE A 146 6.06 -10.41 -11.55
CA PHE A 146 5.32 -11.62 -11.89
C PHE A 146 6.18 -12.81 -12.27
N ASP A 147 7.46 -12.62 -12.63
CA ASP A 147 8.39 -13.72 -12.85
C ASP A 147 8.70 -14.44 -11.52
N ASP A 148 8.86 -13.70 -10.42
CA ASP A 148 9.14 -14.30 -9.10
C ASP A 148 7.95 -15.01 -8.45
N ASN A 149 6.73 -14.86 -9.00
CA ASN A 149 5.54 -15.52 -8.48
C ASN A 149 5.33 -16.89 -9.16
N VAL A 150 5.51 -17.98 -8.40
CA VAL A 150 5.31 -19.38 -8.81
C VAL A 150 3.96 -19.63 -9.51
N PHE A 151 2.92 -18.87 -9.15
CA PHE A 151 1.59 -18.96 -9.79
C PHE A 151 1.56 -18.56 -11.28
N VAL A 152 2.55 -17.80 -11.76
CA VAL A 152 2.65 -17.41 -13.18
C VAL A 152 3.30 -18.51 -14.02
N HIS A 153 4.19 -19.30 -13.42
CA HIS A 153 4.80 -20.49 -14.04
C HIS A 153 3.81 -21.65 -14.19
N LEU A 154 2.73 -21.67 -13.40
CA LEU A 154 1.67 -22.66 -13.47
C LEU A 154 0.68 -22.43 -14.63
N TYR A 155 0.76 -21.31 -15.34
CA TYR A 155 -0.12 -21.01 -16.49
C TYR A 155 0.69 -21.07 -17.79
N PRO A 156 0.72 -22.22 -18.48
CA PRO A 156 1.51 -22.41 -19.70
C PRO A 156 0.77 -21.73 -20.85
N LEU A 157 1.03 -20.45 -21.05
CA LEU A 157 0.66 -19.72 -22.26
C LEU A 157 1.94 -19.11 -22.84
N GLU A 158 2.02 -19.10 -24.17
CA GLU A 158 3.20 -18.71 -24.93
C GLU A 158 3.80 -17.39 -24.43
N THR A 159 5.10 -17.39 -24.13
CA THR A 159 5.86 -16.25 -23.60
C THR A 159 5.72 -14.99 -24.46
N ASN A 160 5.47 -15.13 -25.77
CA ASN A 160 5.18 -14.04 -26.71
C ASN A 160 3.89 -13.26 -26.39
N SER A 161 2.89 -13.89 -25.77
CA SER A 161 1.62 -13.23 -25.42
C SER A 161 1.73 -12.33 -24.18
N LYS A 162 2.63 -12.65 -23.24
CA LYS A 162 2.81 -11.92 -21.97
C LYS A 162 3.32 -10.50 -22.19
N GLY A 163 4.34 -10.33 -23.03
CA GLY A 163 4.92 -9.01 -23.32
C GLY A 163 3.93 -8.07 -24.02
N LYS A 164 3.12 -8.61 -24.94
CA LYS A 164 2.09 -7.84 -25.66
C LYS A 164 0.97 -7.38 -24.72
N GLU A 165 0.47 -8.26 -23.87
CA GLU A 165 -0.58 -7.94 -22.90
C GLU A 165 -0.10 -6.92 -21.86
N PHE A 166 1.14 -7.04 -21.38
CA PHE A 166 1.72 -6.05 -20.46
C PHE A 166 1.82 -4.67 -21.11
N LYS A 167 2.31 -4.58 -22.36
CA LYS A 167 2.37 -3.32 -23.11
C LYS A 167 0.99 -2.69 -23.28
N ASN A 168 -0.03 -3.47 -23.62
CA ASN A 168 -1.40 -2.98 -23.76
C ASN A 168 -1.93 -2.39 -22.45
N ILE A 169 -1.66 -3.05 -21.31
CA ILE A 169 -2.10 -2.55 -20.00
C ILE A 169 -1.31 -1.31 -19.58
N LEU A 170 0.00 -1.29 -19.80
CA LEU A 170 0.84 -0.13 -19.53
C LEU A 170 0.35 1.07 -20.34
N LEU A 171 0.06 0.87 -21.63
CA LEU A 171 -0.48 1.89 -22.52
C LEU A 171 -1.83 2.39 -22.02
N ALA A 172 -2.75 1.49 -21.66
CA ALA A 172 -4.05 1.89 -21.11
C ALA A 172 -3.90 2.74 -19.83
N LEU A 173 -2.94 2.41 -18.97
CA LEU A 173 -2.64 3.17 -17.76
C LEU A 173 -2.13 4.59 -18.09
N LEU A 174 -1.18 4.70 -19.03
CA LEU A 174 -0.64 5.99 -19.46
C LEU A 174 -1.70 6.84 -20.15
N ILE A 175 -2.59 6.25 -20.94
CA ILE A 175 -3.73 6.95 -21.53
C ILE A 175 -4.65 7.54 -20.44
N ILE A 176 -4.98 6.77 -19.40
CA ILE A 176 -5.81 7.27 -18.31
C ILE A 176 -5.15 8.48 -17.63
N ASN A 177 -3.83 8.43 -17.38
CA ASN A 177 -3.10 9.59 -16.86
C ASN A 177 -3.08 10.76 -17.84
N ALA A 178 -2.86 10.53 -19.13
CA ALA A 178 -2.89 11.56 -20.16
C ALA A 178 -4.21 12.34 -20.15
N PHE A 179 -5.34 11.65 -20.00
CA PHE A 179 -6.64 12.30 -19.85
C PHE A 179 -6.74 13.11 -18.55
N LEU A 180 -6.28 12.56 -17.41
CA LEU A 180 -6.28 13.28 -16.14
C LEU A 180 -5.39 14.54 -16.18
N ALA A 181 -4.20 14.44 -16.75
CA ALA A 181 -3.27 15.54 -16.94
C ALA A 181 -3.87 16.63 -17.85
N THR A 182 -4.57 16.22 -18.92
CA THR A 182 -5.27 17.14 -19.82
C THR A 182 -6.38 17.91 -19.08
N ILE A 183 -7.12 17.24 -18.20
CA ILE A 183 -8.12 17.90 -17.35
C ILE A 183 -7.45 18.95 -16.45
N ALA A 184 -6.31 18.64 -15.83
CA ALA A 184 -5.57 19.61 -15.02
C ALA A 184 -5.11 20.82 -15.86
N VAL A 185 -4.57 20.59 -17.05
CA VAL A 185 -4.12 21.65 -17.95
C VAL A 185 -5.29 22.52 -18.42
N TYR A 186 -6.45 21.93 -18.73
CA TYR A 186 -7.64 22.69 -19.12
C TYR A 186 -8.15 23.60 -17.99
N ILE A 187 -8.03 23.16 -16.74
CA ILE A 187 -8.37 23.98 -15.57
C ILE A 187 -7.36 25.12 -15.38
N ALA A 188 -6.07 24.86 -15.57
CA ALA A 188 -5.02 25.87 -15.45
C ALA A 188 -5.03 26.90 -16.59
N ILE A 189 -5.34 26.44 -17.80
CA ILE A 189 -5.34 27.21 -19.04
C ILE A 189 -6.65 26.88 -19.78
N PRO A 190 -7.73 27.67 -19.59
CA PRO A 190 -9.04 27.40 -20.18
C PRO A 190 -9.05 27.70 -21.68
N ASN A 191 -8.32 26.91 -22.44
CA ASN A 191 -8.22 26.97 -23.89
C ASN A 191 -8.27 25.55 -24.45
N LEU A 192 -9.32 25.28 -25.23
CA LEU A 192 -9.59 23.96 -25.79
C LEU A 192 -8.53 23.53 -26.82
N LEU A 193 -8.02 24.46 -27.63
CA LEU A 193 -7.01 24.15 -28.64
C LEU A 193 -5.69 23.74 -27.99
N LEU A 194 -5.25 24.49 -26.97
CA LEU A 194 -4.02 24.17 -26.24
C LEU A 194 -4.14 22.86 -25.46
N SER A 195 -5.28 22.64 -24.81
CA SER A 195 -5.51 21.39 -24.07
C SER A 195 -5.59 20.18 -25.00
N GLY A 196 -6.19 20.32 -26.18
CA GLY A 196 -6.20 19.29 -27.22
C GLY A 196 -4.81 19.00 -27.79
N ALA A 197 -4.01 20.05 -28.03
CA ALA A 197 -2.63 19.90 -28.47
C ALA A 197 -1.75 19.22 -27.41
N PHE A 198 -1.93 19.56 -26.13
CA PHE A 198 -1.28 18.90 -25.01
C PHE A 198 -1.59 17.40 -25.00
N LEU A 199 -2.88 17.04 -25.04
CA LEU A 199 -3.33 15.65 -25.05
C LEU A 199 -2.73 14.85 -26.22
N ALA A 200 -2.75 15.42 -27.42
CA ALA A 200 -2.20 14.75 -28.61
C ALA A 200 -0.70 14.45 -28.44
N LEU A 201 0.09 15.43 -27.98
CA LEU A 201 1.53 15.28 -27.79
C LEU A 201 1.87 14.25 -26.70
N VAL A 202 1.14 14.31 -25.58
CA VAL A 202 1.26 13.37 -24.46
C VAL A 202 0.87 11.94 -24.85
N LEU A 203 -0.17 11.76 -25.68
CA LEU A 203 -0.54 10.44 -26.19
C LEU A 203 0.53 9.87 -27.13
N VAL A 204 1.09 10.70 -28.02
CA VAL A 204 2.18 10.29 -28.91
C VAL A 204 3.40 9.83 -28.09
N GLU A 205 3.78 10.59 -27.07
CA GLU A 205 4.86 10.19 -26.17
C GLU A 205 4.55 8.89 -25.42
N SER A 206 3.32 8.73 -24.92
CA SER A 206 2.90 7.51 -24.23
C SER A 206 3.06 6.27 -25.12
N ILE A 207 2.72 6.37 -26.40
CA ILE A 207 2.91 5.30 -27.39
C ILE A 207 4.40 5.07 -27.64
N LEU A 208 5.17 6.14 -27.84
CA LEU A 208 6.63 6.06 -28.08
C LEU A 208 7.34 5.39 -26.89
N PHE A 209 6.96 5.73 -25.67
CA PHE A 209 7.48 5.12 -24.45
C PHE A 209 7.22 3.61 -24.42
N VAL A 210 6.00 3.17 -24.72
CA VAL A 210 5.62 1.75 -24.66
C VAL A 210 6.29 0.93 -25.77
N TYR A 211 6.30 1.43 -27.01
CA TYR A 211 6.82 0.66 -28.14
C TYR A 211 8.33 0.84 -28.35
N GLY A 212 8.91 1.97 -27.96
CA GLY A 212 10.35 2.22 -28.00
C GLY A 212 11.04 1.77 -26.73
N TYR A 213 10.85 2.54 -25.64
CA TYR A 213 11.62 2.35 -24.40
C TYR A 213 11.30 1.04 -23.68
N ALA A 214 10.01 0.70 -23.52
CA ALA A 214 9.64 -0.54 -22.85
C ALA A 214 10.01 -1.78 -23.67
N ASN A 215 9.98 -1.71 -25.01
CA ASN A 215 10.41 -2.84 -25.84
C ASN A 215 11.90 -3.16 -25.65
N LEU A 216 12.76 -2.13 -25.73
CA LEU A 216 14.22 -2.26 -25.55
C LEU A 216 14.60 -2.81 -24.17
N ARG A 217 13.81 -2.49 -23.14
CA ARG A 217 14.09 -2.92 -21.77
C ARG A 217 13.56 -4.31 -21.44
N LEU A 218 12.49 -4.73 -22.13
CA LEU A 218 11.94 -6.09 -22.01
C LEU A 218 12.78 -7.12 -22.80
N GLU A 219 13.39 -6.72 -23.92
CA GLU A 219 14.24 -7.59 -24.74
C GLU A 219 15.62 -7.87 -24.10
N LYS A 220 16.07 -7.01 -23.18
CA LYS A 220 17.31 -7.19 -22.40
C LYS A 220 17.13 -7.96 -21.08
N SER A 221 15.91 -8.38 -20.73
CA SER A 221 15.60 -9.10 -19.50
C SER A 221 15.32 -10.56 -19.77
#